data_AF-A0A9E3PVM7-F1
#
_entry.id   AF-A0A9E3PVM7-F1
#
_cell.length_a   1.000
_cell.length_b   1.000
_cell.length_c   1.000
_cell.angle_alpha   90.00
_cell.angle_beta   90.00
_cell.angle_gamma   90.00
#
_symmetry.space_group_name_H-M   'P 1'
#
loop_
_entity.id
_entity.type
_entity.pdbx_description
1 polymer ?
#
loop_
_entity_poly.entity_id
_entity_poly.type
_entity_poly.pdbx_seq_one_letter_code
_entity_poly.pdbx_strand_id
1 'polypeptide(L)' 'MERDDIAYFTRRERDERAHAERAAEGTARRVHRELANRYAERLRDLTPNMPDPA' A
#
# COMPACT_ATOMS: atom_id res chain seq x y z
N MET A 1 14.44 -5.68 11.03
CA MET A 1 14.48 -5.36 9.58
C MET A 1 13.28 -5.96 8.86
N GLU A 2 13.28 -7.21 8.40
CA GLU A 2 12.14 -7.71 7.58
C GLU A 2 10.74 -7.60 8.23
N ARG A 3 10.61 -7.89 9.54
CA ARG A 3 9.32 -7.73 10.24
C ARG A 3 8.89 -6.28 10.38
N ASP A 4 9.84 -5.36 10.51
CA ASP A 4 9.59 -3.92 10.61
C ASP A 4 9.22 -3.35 9.25
N ASP A 5 9.84 -3.86 8.19
CA ASP A 5 9.56 -3.50 6.80
C ASP A 5 8.15 -3.96 6.39
N ILE A 6 7.75 -5.19 6.72
CA ILE A 6 6.39 -5.69 6.46
C ILE A 6 5.34 -4.82 7.19
N ALA A 7 5.56 -4.52 8.47
CA ALA A 7 4.63 -3.69 9.25
C ALA A 7 4.55 -2.25 8.69
N TYR A 8 5.69 -1.70 8.28
CA TYR A 8 5.77 -0.38 7.64
C TYR A 8 4.98 -0.35 6.33
N PHE A 9 5.27 -1.26 5.40
CA PHE A 9 4.61 -1.28 4.09
C PHE A 9 3.12 -1.59 4.21
N THR A 10 2.71 -2.46 5.14
CA THR A 10 1.28 -2.74 5.41
C THR A 10 0.55 -1.50 5.91
N ARG A 11 1.16 -0.75 6.84
CA ARG A 11 0.55 0.48 7.35
C ARG A 11 0.45 1.54 6.25
N ARG A 12 1.53 1.73 5.48
CA ARG A 12 1.57 2.72 4.40
C ARG A 12 0.56 2.40 3.31
N GLU A 13 0.44 1.14 2.90
CA GLU A 13 -0.55 0.71 1.91
C GLU A 13 -1.99 1.10 2.31
N ARG A 14 -2.36 0.83 3.56
CA ARG A 14 -3.67 1.22 4.11
C ARG A 14 -3.87 2.73 4.20
N ASP A 15 -2.86 3.45 4.66
CA ASP A 15 -2.92 4.91 4.77
C ASP A 15 -3.12 5.56 3.39
N GLU A 16 -2.37 5.11 2.37
CA GLU A 16 -2.52 5.63 1.00
C GLU A 16 -3.90 5.29 0.41
N ARG A 17 -4.47 4.10 0.67
CA ARG A 17 -5.85 3.81 0.25
C ARG A 17 -6.86 4.75 0.91
N ALA A 18 -6.74 4.98 2.21
CA ALA A 18 -7.61 5.91 2.92
C ALA A 18 -7.47 7.34 2.40
N HIS A 19 -6.25 7.77 2.04
CA HIS A 19 -6.02 9.06 1.41
C HIS A 19 -6.65 9.14 0.00
N ALA A 20 -6.54 8.09 -0.81
CA ALA A 20 -7.17 8.04 -2.13
C ALA A 20 -8.70 8.18 -2.05
N GLU A 21 -9.34 7.54 -1.05
CA GLU A 21 -10.79 7.64 -0.84
C GLU A 21 -11.23 9.05 -0.43
N ARG A 22 -10.42 9.73 0.38
CA ARG A 22 -10.70 11.09 0.87
C ARG A 22 -10.29 12.20 -0.11
N ALA A 23 -9.44 11.90 -1.10
CA ALA A 23 -8.95 12.88 -2.05
C ALA A 23 -10.07 13.36 -2.98
N ALA A 24 -10.36 14.65 -2.92
CA ALA A 24 -11.32 15.32 -3.80
C ALA A 24 -10.78 15.48 -5.24
N GLU A 25 -9.46 15.67 -5.38
CA GLU A 25 -8.81 15.84 -6.67
C GLU A 25 -8.47 14.49 -7.33
N GLY A 26 -8.76 14.38 -8.64
CA GLY A 26 -8.47 13.18 -9.42
C GLY A 26 -6.98 12.83 -9.48
N THR A 27 -6.10 13.82 -9.57
CA THR A 27 -4.64 13.61 -9.61
C THR A 27 -4.13 13.08 -8.26
N ALA A 28 -4.49 13.74 -7.16
CA ALA A 28 -4.12 13.29 -5.81
C ALA A 28 -4.63 11.87 -5.52
N ARG A 29 -5.89 11.59 -5.87
CA ARG A 29 -6.47 10.24 -5.76
C ARG A 29 -5.67 9.21 -6.54
N ARG A 30 -5.27 9.54 -7.77
CA ARG A 30 -4.47 8.65 -8.62
C ARG A 30 -3.10 8.36 -8.00
N VAL A 31 -2.41 9.40 -7.53
CA VAL A 31 -1.09 9.25 -6.89
C VAL A 31 -1.17 8.36 -5.66
N HIS A 32 -2.15 8.58 -4.77
CA HIS A 32 -2.34 7.74 -3.58
C HIS A 32 -2.64 6.28 -3.96
N ARG A 33 -3.42 6.02 -5.01
CA ARG A 33 -3.65 4.65 -5.50
C ARG A 33 -2.38 4.00 -6.05
N GLU A 34 -1.60 4.73 -6.84
CA GLU A 34 -0.33 4.23 -7.38
C GLU A 34 0.66 3.92 -6.26
N LEU A 35 0.73 4.74 -5.20
CA LEU A 35 1.56 4.48 -4.03
C LEU A 35 1.08 3.25 -3.25
N ALA A 36 -0.22 3.12 -3.00
CA ALA A 36 -0.80 1.95 -2.34
C ALA A 36 -0.43 0.65 -3.09
N ASN A 37 -0.54 0.66 -4.42
CA ASN A 37 -0.19 -0.49 -5.25
C ASN A 37 1.30 -0.85 -5.14
N ARG A 38 2.20 0.14 -5.18
CA ARG A 38 3.64 -0.11 -5.01
C ARG A 38 3.98 -0.71 -3.64
N TYR A 39 3.31 -0.27 -2.58
CA TYR A 39 3.51 -0.86 -1.25
C TYR A 39 2.95 -2.29 -1.18
N ALA A 40 1.84 -2.57 -1.84
CA ALA A 40 1.30 -3.93 -1.95
C ALA A 40 2.22 -4.87 -2.75
N GLU A 41 2.79 -4.41 -3.87
CA GLU A 41 3.81 -5.15 -4.63
C GLU A 41 5.03 -5.44 -3.76
N ARG A 42 5.52 -4.43 -3.04
CA ARG A 42 6.66 -4.60 -2.14
C ARG A 42 6.38 -5.59 -1.02
N LEU A 43 5.15 -5.63 -0.50
CA LEU A 43 4.74 -6.63 0.48
C LEU A 43 4.79 -8.03 -0.13
N ARG A 44 4.26 -8.25 -1.33
CA ARG A 44 4.30 -9.55 -2.01
C ARG A 44 5.73 -10.04 -2.23
N ASP A 45 6.66 -9.15 -2.56
CA ASP A 45 8.09 -9.49 -2.70
C ASP A 45 8.72 -9.92 -1.37
N LEU A 46 8.34 -9.26 -0.27
CA LEU A 46 8.83 -9.54 1.09
C LEU A 46 8.12 -10.75 1.72
N THR A 47 6.91 -11.06 1.29
CA THR A 47 6.08 -12.18 1.77
C THR A 47 5.64 -13.06 0.59
N PRO A 48 6.58 -13.73 -0.11
CA PRO A 48 6.28 -14.50 -1.32
C PRO A 48 5.29 -15.67 -1.12
N ASN A 49 4.92 -15.97 0.13
CA ASN A 49 3.97 -17.02 0.52
C ASN A 49 2.67 -16.49 1.17
N MET A 50 2.42 -15.18 1.21
CA MET A 50 1.19 -14.64 1.80
C MET A 50 0.13 -14.42 0.70
N PRO A 51 -1.07 -15.01 0.81
CA PRO A 51 -2.14 -14.82 -0.17
C PRO A 51 -2.60 -13.36 -0.19
N ASP A 52 -3.00 -12.89 -1.37
CA ASP A 52 -3.50 -11.53 -1.60
C ASP A 52 -4.64 -11.22 -0.59
N PRO A 53 -4.56 -10.13 0.20
CA PRO A 53 -5.69 -9.72 1.01
C PRO A 53 -6.79 -9.23 0.05
N ALA A 54 -7.83 -10.06 -0.09
CA ALA A 54 -9.05 -9.77 -0.84
C ALA A 54 -9.79 -8.51 -0.36
#